data_AF-A0A7C1B4Q5-F1
#
_entry.id   AF-A0A7C1B4Q5-F1
#
_cell.length_a   1.000
_cell.length_b   1.000
_cell.length_c   1.000
_cell.angle_alpha   90.00
_cell.angle_beta   90.00
_cell.angle_gamma   90.00
#
_symmetry.space_group_name_H-M   'P 1'
#
loop_
_entity.id
_entity.type
_entity.pdbx_description
1 polymer ?
#
loop_
_entity_poly.entity_id
_entity_poly.type
_entity_poly.pdbx_seq_one_letter_code
_entity_poly.pdbx_strand_id
1 'polypeptide(L)'
;MSQGQKDIDTKSTGSKTSYKEENFKFKMIGTIRTPYRDDAPYQPVDEDVGEFKLVLEPRFTEGLFRLSGFRYIYVLYYMHRGIDKVSMKVSPPWTAGEEVGVFASRSPARPNRIGLSVVRVKDIVDNIVFTSGLDVFDMTPLVDIKPYLKDLDAKEDANYGWVEEIDGYDHLLLHIKGIPHDY
;
A
#
# COMPACT_ATOMS: atom_id res chain seq x y z
N MET A 1 36.81 -54.58 -27.87
CA MET A 1 36.26 -54.57 -26.50
C MET A 1 36.00 -53.13 -26.10
N SER A 2 34.86 -52.88 -25.44
CA SER A 2 34.39 -51.63 -24.79
C SER A 2 34.01 -50.46 -25.71
N GLN A 3 32.70 -50.19 -25.86
CA GLN A 3 31.91 -49.16 -25.13
C GLN A 3 32.35 -47.74 -25.55
N GLY A 4 31.57 -46.89 -26.21
CA GLY A 4 30.13 -46.67 -26.13
C GLY A 4 29.90 -45.31 -25.47
N GLN A 5 29.65 -44.25 -26.23
CA GLN A 5 28.99 -43.05 -25.72
C GLN A 5 28.12 -42.47 -26.82
N LYS A 6 26.81 -42.50 -26.57
CA LYS A 6 25.77 -41.85 -27.37
C LYS A 6 25.83 -40.36 -27.07
N ASP A 7 26.07 -39.53 -28.08
CA ASP A 7 25.74 -38.12 -27.99
C ASP A 7 24.23 -37.97 -28.15
N ILE A 8 23.59 -37.74 -27.01
CA ILE A 8 22.17 -37.51 -26.87
C ILE A 8 21.88 -36.12 -27.43
N ASP A 9 21.07 -36.10 -28.49
CA ASP A 9 20.40 -34.92 -29.04
C ASP A 9 19.46 -34.32 -27.97
N THR A 10 19.97 -33.44 -27.11
CA THR A 10 19.12 -32.61 -26.26
C THR A 10 18.77 -31.33 -27.01
N LYS A 11 17.77 -31.42 -27.88
CA LYS A 11 16.97 -30.27 -28.30
C LYS A 11 16.37 -29.64 -27.04
N SER A 12 17.02 -28.62 -26.52
CA SER A 12 16.43 -27.68 -25.57
C SER A 12 15.36 -26.88 -26.30
N THR A 13 14.15 -27.44 -26.37
CA THR A 13 12.93 -26.68 -26.68
C THR A 13 12.57 -25.81 -25.47
N GLY A 14 13.40 -24.80 -25.21
CA GLY A 14 13.06 -23.71 -24.33
C GLY A 14 12.15 -22.76 -25.09
N SER A 15 10.84 -22.95 -24.95
CA SER A 15 9.88 -21.92 -25.30
C SER A 15 10.20 -20.69 -24.44
N LYS A 16 10.96 -19.74 -25.00
CA LYS A 16 11.12 -18.41 -24.41
C LYS A 16 9.78 -17.70 -24.57
N THR A 17 8.88 -17.87 -23.62
CA THR A 17 7.75 -16.95 -23.46
C THR A 17 8.33 -15.58 -23.15
N SER A 18 8.48 -14.74 -24.17
CA SER A 18 8.73 -13.32 -23.99
C SER A 18 7.47 -12.72 -23.40
N TYR A 19 7.46 -12.43 -22.11
CA TYR A 19 6.39 -11.64 -21.51
C TYR A 19 6.46 -10.24 -22.13
N LYS A 20 5.45 -9.88 -22.93
CA LYS A 20 5.28 -8.48 -23.35
C LYS A 20 4.91 -7.68 -22.10
N GLU A 21 5.44 -6.47 -22.01
CA GLU A 21 5.02 -5.53 -20.99
C GLU A 21 3.53 -5.21 -21.18
N GLU A 22 2.70 -5.61 -20.23
CA GLU A 22 1.26 -5.34 -20.23
C GLU A 22 0.96 -4.13 -19.34
N ASN A 23 0.36 -3.11 -19.95
CA ASN A 23 -0.07 -1.90 -19.24
C ASN A 23 -1.56 -2.01 -18.89
N PHE A 24 -1.87 -1.85 -17.60
CA PHE A 24 -3.24 -1.84 -17.09
C PHE A 24 -3.71 -0.41 -16.82
N LYS A 25 -4.97 -0.11 -17.16
CA LYS A 25 -5.62 1.17 -16.85
C LYS A 25 -6.62 0.97 -15.72
N PHE A 26 -6.41 1.64 -14.60
CA PHE A 26 -7.35 1.67 -13.49
C PHE A 26 -8.38 2.78 -13.67
N LYS A 27 -9.60 2.56 -13.16
CA LYS A 27 -10.63 3.59 -13.08
C LYS A 27 -10.63 4.15 -11.67
N MET A 28 -10.57 5.47 -11.55
CA MET A 28 -10.85 6.15 -10.29
C MET A 28 -12.32 5.91 -9.91
N ILE A 29 -12.56 5.41 -8.70
CA ILE A 29 -13.91 5.16 -8.17
C ILE A 29 -14.42 6.29 -7.28
N GLY A 30 -13.55 7.23 -6.92
CA GLY A 30 -13.87 8.36 -6.08
C GLY A 30 -12.64 9.15 -5.68
N THR A 31 -12.79 9.96 -4.66
CA THR A 31 -11.76 10.84 -4.14
C THR A 31 -11.67 10.70 -2.63
N ILE A 32 -10.45 10.60 -2.12
CA ILE A 32 -10.17 10.64 -0.69
C ILE A 32 -10.07 12.09 -0.26
N ARG A 33 -10.82 12.45 0.79
CA ARG A 33 -10.80 13.77 1.41
C ARG A 33 -10.17 13.68 2.79
N THR A 34 -9.14 14.48 2.99
CA THR A 34 -8.39 14.56 4.26
C THR A 34 -8.10 16.03 4.61
N PRO A 35 -7.73 16.35 5.85
CA PRO A 35 -7.23 17.68 6.20
C PRO A 35 -5.86 18.02 5.58
N TYR A 36 -5.15 17.02 5.05
CA TYR A 36 -3.75 17.10 4.66
C TYR A 36 -3.58 17.66 3.24
N ARG A 37 -3.35 18.97 3.11
CA ARG A 37 -3.20 19.58 1.77
C ARG A 37 -1.80 19.41 1.19
N ASP A 38 -0.81 19.77 1.99
CA ASP A 38 0.60 19.86 1.58
C ASP A 38 1.53 19.06 2.49
N ASP A 39 1.04 18.65 3.65
CA ASP A 39 1.74 17.82 4.62
C ASP A 39 0.80 16.71 5.10
N ALA A 40 1.27 15.47 4.99
CA ALA A 40 0.57 14.26 5.38
C ALA A 40 1.55 13.39 6.18
N PRO A 41 1.10 12.73 7.25
CA PRO A 41 1.97 11.88 8.05
C PRO A 41 2.44 10.68 7.25
N TYR A 42 3.59 10.10 7.62
CA TYR A 42 4.13 8.92 6.93
C TYR A 42 3.27 7.66 7.14
N GLN A 43 2.47 7.60 8.20
CA GLN A 43 1.53 6.53 8.53
C GLN A 43 0.27 7.13 9.16
N PRO A 44 -0.89 6.45 9.15
CA PRO A 44 -2.12 7.00 9.72
C PRO A 44 -1.98 7.24 11.22
N VAL A 45 -2.56 8.32 11.72
CA VAL A 45 -2.62 8.65 13.15
C VAL A 45 -3.99 8.25 13.69
N ASP A 46 -4.02 7.35 14.69
CA ASP A 46 -5.26 6.76 15.19
C ASP A 46 -6.19 7.80 15.86
N GLU A 47 -5.62 8.73 16.64
CA GLU A 47 -6.37 9.79 17.35
C GLU A 47 -6.56 11.08 16.54
N ASP A 48 -6.37 11.06 15.23
CA ASP A 48 -6.55 12.28 14.43
C ASP A 48 -8.01 12.78 14.50
N VAL A 49 -8.15 14.04 14.93
CA VAL A 49 -9.43 14.74 15.12
C VAL A 49 -10.02 15.29 13.81
N GLY A 50 -9.28 15.16 12.71
CA GLY A 50 -9.69 15.57 11.38
C GLY A 50 -10.87 14.78 10.82
N GLU A 51 -11.49 15.36 9.78
CA GLU A 51 -12.51 14.67 9.01
C GLU A 51 -11.85 13.92 7.84
N PHE A 52 -11.96 12.60 7.86
CA PHE A 52 -11.46 11.70 6.82
C PHE A 52 -12.63 10.99 6.17
N LYS A 53 -12.72 11.07 4.84
CA LYS A 53 -13.81 10.44 4.10
C LYS A 53 -13.42 9.99 2.70
N LEU A 54 -14.04 8.92 2.26
CA LEU A 54 -13.99 8.42 0.89
C LEU A 54 -15.27 8.90 0.19
N VAL A 55 -15.13 9.74 -0.83
CA VAL A 55 -16.27 10.24 -1.61
C VAL A 55 -16.29 9.49 -2.94
N LEU A 56 -17.20 8.55 -3.10
CA LEU A 56 -17.32 7.75 -4.31
C LEU A 56 -18.03 8.53 -5.40
N GLU A 57 -17.71 8.25 -6.67
CA GLU A 57 -18.53 8.72 -7.78
C GLU A 57 -19.94 8.11 -7.68
N PRO A 58 -21.03 8.86 -7.95
CA PRO A 58 -22.40 8.39 -7.72
C PRO A 58 -22.72 7.04 -8.35
N ARG A 59 -22.14 6.73 -9.52
CA ARG A 59 -22.34 5.45 -10.24
C ARG A 59 -21.78 4.22 -9.51
N PHE A 60 -20.94 4.40 -8.49
CA PHE A 60 -20.37 3.30 -7.71
C PHE A 60 -21.01 3.14 -6.32
N THR A 61 -21.99 3.98 -5.98
CA THR A 61 -22.65 4.00 -4.66
C THR A 61 -23.26 2.66 -4.28
N GLU A 62 -23.86 1.95 -5.23
CA GLU A 62 -24.45 0.61 -4.98
C GLU A 62 -23.42 -0.39 -4.45
N GLY A 63 -22.14 -0.23 -4.81
CA GLY A 63 -21.04 -1.05 -4.31
C GLY A 63 -20.79 -0.93 -2.81
N LEU A 64 -21.34 0.09 -2.14
CA LEU A 64 -21.26 0.26 -0.67
C LEU A 64 -22.28 -0.60 0.09
N PHE A 65 -23.18 -1.30 -0.60
CA PHE A 65 -24.21 -2.12 0.04
C PHE A 65 -23.60 -3.10 1.04
N ARG A 66 -24.06 -3.04 2.30
CA ARG A 66 -23.59 -3.81 3.47
C ARG A 66 -22.15 -3.54 3.94
N LEU A 67 -21.45 -2.55 3.38
CA LEU A 67 -20.09 -2.20 3.82
C LEU A 67 -20.05 -1.74 5.30
N SER A 68 -21.12 -1.11 5.79
CA SER A 68 -21.28 -0.69 7.20
C SER A 68 -21.28 -1.86 8.20
N GLY A 69 -21.41 -3.11 7.73
CA GLY A 69 -21.26 -4.31 8.56
C GLY A 69 -19.80 -4.61 8.93
N PHE A 70 -18.81 -3.98 8.28
CA PHE A 70 -17.39 -4.17 8.58
C PHE A 70 -16.86 -3.02 9.42
N ARG A 71 -16.07 -3.37 10.45
CA ARG A 71 -15.41 -2.36 11.30
C ARG A 71 -14.20 -1.73 10.63
N TYR A 72 -13.49 -2.50 9.80
CA TYR A 72 -12.30 -2.06 9.10
C TYR A 72 -12.38 -2.42 7.61
N ILE A 73 -11.77 -1.58 6.77
CA ILE A 73 -11.67 -1.76 5.33
C ILE A 73 -10.24 -1.48 4.87
N TYR A 74 -9.83 -2.16 3.81
CA TYR A 74 -8.72 -1.72 2.97
C TYR A 74 -9.19 -0.61 2.05
N VAL A 75 -8.37 0.43 1.95
CA VAL A 75 -8.54 1.54 1.01
C VAL A 75 -7.33 1.53 0.09
N LEU A 76 -7.55 1.29 -1.20
CA LEU A 76 -6.51 1.32 -2.21
C LEU A 76 -6.62 2.61 -3.01
N TYR A 77 -5.50 3.29 -3.21
CA TYR A 77 -5.47 4.61 -3.84
C TYR A 77 -4.23 4.80 -4.69
N TYR A 78 -4.30 5.79 -5.58
CA TYR A 78 -3.18 6.14 -6.46
C TYR A 78 -2.42 7.35 -5.92
N MET A 79 -1.14 7.15 -5.57
CA MET A 79 -0.25 8.20 -5.10
C MET A 79 0.18 9.08 -6.28
N HIS A 80 -0.65 10.09 -6.54
CA HIS A 80 -0.54 10.98 -7.70
C HIS A 80 0.39 12.19 -7.50
N ARG A 81 0.81 12.48 -6.26
CA ARG A 81 1.65 13.63 -5.87
C ARG A 81 2.91 13.18 -5.14
N GLY A 82 3.94 14.04 -5.10
CA GLY A 82 5.11 13.87 -4.25
C GLY A 82 6.07 12.75 -4.66
N ILE A 83 6.06 12.32 -5.93
CA ILE A 83 6.94 11.25 -6.42
C ILE A 83 7.58 11.68 -7.74
N ASP A 84 8.83 12.12 -7.65
CA ASP A 84 9.60 12.62 -8.79
C ASP A 84 10.21 11.49 -9.62
N LYS A 85 10.71 10.44 -8.94
CA LYS A 85 11.42 9.33 -9.59
C LYS A 85 11.04 8.00 -8.98
N VAL A 86 10.84 6.99 -9.83
CA VAL A 86 10.72 5.58 -9.41
C VAL A 86 12.13 4.99 -9.27
N SER A 87 12.36 4.25 -8.19
CA SER A 87 13.63 3.55 -7.96
C SER A 87 13.37 2.15 -7.43
N MET A 88 14.18 1.17 -7.85
CA MET A 88 14.09 -0.21 -7.35
C MET A 88 14.74 -0.37 -5.97
N LYS A 89 15.53 0.62 -5.56
CA LYS A 89 16.08 0.75 -4.21
C LYS A 89 15.78 2.13 -3.65
N VAL A 90 15.48 2.20 -2.37
CA VAL A 90 15.07 3.43 -1.68
C VAL A 90 15.75 3.50 -0.32
N SER A 91 15.96 4.72 0.18
CA SER A 91 16.35 4.96 1.56
C SER A 91 15.18 5.65 2.27
N PRO A 92 14.41 4.93 3.10
CA PRO A 92 13.32 5.54 3.85
C PRO A 92 13.85 6.65 4.76
N PRO A 93 13.15 7.79 4.90
CA PRO A 93 13.69 8.98 5.54
C PRO A 93 14.08 8.78 7.01
N TRP A 94 13.51 7.78 7.68
CA TRP A 94 13.78 7.42 9.08
C TRP A 94 14.96 6.46 9.28
N THR A 95 15.71 6.10 8.22
CA THR A 95 16.70 4.99 8.29
C THR A 95 18.16 5.43 8.30
N ALA A 96 18.46 6.70 8.61
CA ALA A 96 19.82 7.24 8.63
C ALA A 96 20.68 6.93 7.38
N GLY A 97 20.05 6.64 6.23
CA GLY A 97 20.73 6.32 4.98
C GLY A 97 20.74 4.84 4.57
N GLU A 98 20.16 3.92 5.36
CA GLU A 98 20.04 2.51 4.95
C GLU A 98 19.25 2.39 3.64
N GLU A 99 19.72 1.51 2.75
CA GLU A 99 19.13 1.30 1.43
C GLU A 99 18.48 -0.08 1.36
N VAL A 100 17.20 -0.11 0.98
CA VAL A 100 16.45 -1.35 0.80
C VAL A 100 15.76 -1.41 -0.54
N GLY A 101 15.43 -2.61 -1.01
CA GLY A 101 14.60 -2.77 -2.20
C GLY A 101 13.23 -2.12 -2.01
N VAL A 102 12.67 -1.49 -3.04
CA VAL A 102 11.38 -0.77 -2.94
C VAL A 102 10.23 -1.68 -2.48
N PHE A 103 10.31 -2.98 -2.76
CA PHE A 103 9.34 -3.98 -2.31
C PHE A 103 9.55 -4.47 -0.88
N ALA A 104 10.71 -4.21 -0.28
CA ALA A 104 10.97 -4.39 1.14
C ALA A 104 10.65 -3.11 1.95
N SER A 105 9.97 -2.14 1.32
CA SER A 105 9.59 -0.86 1.92
C SER A 105 8.13 -0.51 1.60
N ARG A 106 7.62 0.54 2.26
CA ARG A 106 6.35 1.21 1.92
C ARG A 106 6.55 2.54 1.18
N SER A 107 7.73 2.77 0.58
CA SER A 107 8.01 4.00 -0.15
C SER A 107 6.99 4.23 -1.28
N PRO A 108 6.58 5.48 -1.55
CA PRO A 108 5.69 5.80 -2.67
C PRO A 108 6.38 5.74 -4.04
N ALA A 109 7.72 5.70 -4.08
CA ALA A 109 8.56 5.70 -5.29
C ALA A 109 8.61 4.36 -6.05
N ARG A 110 7.46 3.72 -6.26
CA ARG A 110 7.30 2.35 -6.78
C ARG A 110 6.86 2.35 -8.25
N PRO A 111 7.06 1.23 -8.99
CA PRO A 111 6.60 1.10 -10.37
C PRO A 111 5.09 1.35 -10.52
N ASN A 112 4.29 0.73 -9.65
CA ASN A 112 2.86 1.00 -9.52
C ASN A 112 2.64 1.77 -8.22
N ARG A 113 2.28 3.06 -8.35
CA ARG A 113 2.09 4.00 -7.24
C ARG A 113 0.76 3.76 -6.50
N ILE A 114 0.50 2.51 -6.16
CA ILE A 114 -0.69 2.09 -5.40
C ILE A 114 -0.33 2.12 -3.92
N GLY A 115 -1.04 2.94 -3.16
CA GLY A 115 -1.00 2.93 -1.71
C GLY A 115 -2.15 2.10 -1.13
N LEU A 116 -2.00 1.74 0.14
CA LEU A 116 -2.94 0.92 0.89
C LEU A 116 -2.98 1.43 2.32
N SER A 117 -4.19 1.70 2.81
CA SER A 117 -4.42 1.99 4.23
C SER A 117 -5.51 1.05 4.76
N VAL A 118 -5.40 0.64 6.02
CA VAL A 118 -6.46 -0.05 6.76
C VAL A 118 -7.10 0.98 7.67
N VAL A 119 -8.40 1.24 7.48
CA VAL A 119 -9.11 2.27 8.23
C VAL A 119 -10.39 1.74 8.82
N ARG A 120 -10.80 2.33 9.95
CA ARG A 120 -12.08 2.05 10.56
C ARG A 120 -13.19 2.74 9.78
N VAL A 121 -14.30 2.03 9.51
CA VAL A 121 -15.55 2.66 9.06
C VAL A 121 -16.24 3.29 10.27
N LYS A 122 -16.49 4.61 10.20
CA LYS A 122 -17.22 5.36 11.21
C LYS A 122 -18.71 5.46 10.88
N ASP A 123 -19.00 5.81 9.63
CA ASP A 123 -20.37 5.95 9.12
C ASP A 123 -20.40 5.89 7.58
N ILE A 124 -21.57 5.66 6.99
CA ILE A 124 -21.81 5.74 5.55
C ILE A 124 -23.08 6.52 5.28
N VAL A 125 -22.97 7.60 4.53
CA VAL A 125 -24.10 8.44 4.11
C VAL A 125 -24.02 8.61 2.60
N ASP A 126 -25.04 8.11 1.88
CA ASP A 126 -25.09 8.09 0.42
C ASP A 126 -23.83 7.47 -0.20
N ASN A 127 -23.06 8.26 -0.95
CA ASN A 127 -21.81 7.88 -1.61
C ASN A 127 -20.55 8.21 -0.78
N ILE A 128 -20.71 8.52 0.50
CA ILE A 128 -19.62 8.98 1.37
C ILE A 128 -19.40 7.97 2.50
N VAL A 129 -18.16 7.50 2.63
CA VAL A 129 -17.71 6.65 3.75
C VAL A 129 -16.85 7.50 4.67
N PHE A 130 -17.30 7.72 5.91
CA PHE A 130 -16.51 8.39 6.94
C PHE A 130 -15.59 7.39 7.63
N THR A 131 -14.33 7.76 7.86
CA THR A 131 -13.29 6.83 8.33
C THR A 131 -12.49 7.35 9.52
N SER A 132 -11.70 6.47 10.15
CA SER A 132 -10.53 6.89 10.95
C SER A 132 -9.50 7.64 10.09
N GLY A 133 -8.41 8.09 10.73
CA GLY A 133 -7.29 8.74 10.06
C GLY A 133 -6.78 7.95 8.85
N LEU A 134 -6.38 8.69 7.82
CA LEU A 134 -5.65 8.22 6.66
C LEU A 134 -4.28 8.91 6.66
N ASP A 135 -3.40 8.57 5.72
CA ASP A 135 -2.02 9.09 5.59
C ASP A 135 -1.77 9.67 4.18
N VAL A 136 -2.81 10.24 3.57
CA VAL A 136 -2.77 10.71 2.19
C VAL A 136 -3.18 12.16 2.06
N PHE A 137 -2.65 12.83 1.04
CA PHE A 137 -3.08 14.17 0.69
C PHE A 137 -4.57 14.23 0.33
N ASP A 138 -5.19 15.38 0.59
CA ASP A 138 -6.53 15.71 0.11
C ASP A 138 -6.56 15.56 -1.42
N MET A 139 -7.72 15.14 -1.92
CA MET A 139 -7.97 14.88 -3.34
C MET A 139 -7.25 13.64 -3.91
N THR A 140 -6.69 12.77 -3.07
CA THR A 140 -6.06 11.54 -3.54
C THR A 140 -7.06 10.61 -4.27
N PRO A 141 -6.77 10.14 -5.50
CA PRO A 141 -7.64 9.25 -6.25
C PRO A 141 -7.87 7.91 -5.54
N LEU A 142 -9.14 7.59 -5.29
CA LEU A 142 -9.55 6.30 -4.75
C LEU A 142 -9.65 5.28 -5.90
N VAL A 143 -9.04 4.11 -5.70
CA VAL A 143 -8.99 3.03 -6.70
C VAL A 143 -9.93 1.88 -6.31
N ASP A 144 -9.90 1.45 -5.04
CA ASP A 144 -10.70 0.30 -4.60
C ASP A 144 -10.94 0.30 -3.08
N ILE A 145 -11.98 -0.43 -2.65
CA ILE A 145 -12.32 -0.66 -1.24
C ILE A 145 -12.57 -2.16 -1.03
N LYS A 146 -12.00 -2.74 0.02
CA LYS A 146 -12.25 -4.14 0.39
C LYS A 146 -12.51 -4.29 1.88
N PRO A 147 -13.34 -5.24 2.32
CA PRO A 147 -13.47 -5.54 3.75
C PRO A 147 -12.14 -6.06 4.30
N TYR A 148 -11.81 -5.64 5.53
CA TYR A 148 -10.75 -6.28 6.32
C TYR A 148 -11.40 -7.36 7.21
N LEU A 149 -10.97 -8.60 7.05
CA LEU A 149 -11.49 -9.77 7.73
C LEU A 149 -10.49 -10.24 8.79
N LYS A 150 -10.90 -10.13 10.06
CA LYS A 150 -10.07 -10.38 11.25
C LYS A 150 -9.09 -11.56 11.09
N ASP A 151 -9.61 -12.77 10.87
CA ASP A 151 -8.77 -13.98 10.89
C ASP A 151 -8.09 -14.27 9.55
N LEU A 152 -8.57 -13.66 8.46
CA LEU A 152 -7.96 -13.79 7.14
C LEU A 152 -6.73 -12.87 7.01
N ASP A 153 -6.88 -11.63 7.48
CA ASP A 153 -5.94 -10.54 7.24
C ASP A 153 -4.97 -10.31 8.41
N ALA A 154 -5.38 -10.53 9.66
CA ALA A 154 -4.46 -10.42 10.79
C ALA A 154 -3.50 -11.62 10.79
N LYS A 155 -2.20 -11.32 10.95
CA LYS A 155 -1.12 -12.30 11.08
C LYS A 155 -0.39 -12.03 12.39
N GLU A 156 -0.70 -12.81 13.41
CA GLU A 156 -0.12 -12.66 14.75
C GLU A 156 1.39 -13.00 14.77
N ASP A 157 1.88 -13.72 13.77
CA ASP A 157 3.28 -14.11 13.57
C ASP A 157 4.08 -13.16 12.66
N ALA A 158 3.52 -12.00 12.32
CA ALA A 158 4.23 -10.98 11.54
C ALA A 158 5.47 -10.44 12.30
N ASN A 159 6.57 -10.21 11.56
CA ASN A 159 7.80 -9.57 12.06
C ASN A 159 8.07 -8.24 11.35
N TYR A 160 9.13 -7.54 11.74
CA TYR A 160 9.53 -6.27 11.11
C TYR A 160 10.63 -6.45 10.05
N GLY A 161 11.22 -7.64 9.92
CA GLY A 161 12.24 -7.94 8.91
C GLY A 161 13.52 -7.15 9.14
N TRP A 162 14.14 -6.61 8.08
CA TRP A 162 15.40 -5.83 8.15
C TRP A 162 15.34 -4.63 9.10
N VAL A 163 14.13 -4.15 9.43
CA VAL A 163 13.90 -3.08 10.40
C VAL A 163 14.39 -3.48 11.80
N GLU A 164 14.35 -4.75 12.17
CA GLU A 164 14.83 -5.23 13.48
C GLU A 164 16.36 -5.15 13.62
N GLU A 165 17.07 -4.99 12.50
CA GLU A 165 18.53 -4.99 12.42
C GLU A 165 19.13 -3.57 12.50
N ILE A 166 18.30 -2.52 12.43
CA ILE A 166 18.81 -1.13 12.44
C ILE A 166 19.05 -0.61 13.85
N ASP A 167 20.14 0.14 14.01
CA ASP A 167 20.37 0.95 15.20
C ASP A 167 19.24 2.00 15.33
N GLY A 168 18.58 2.05 16.50
CA GLY A 168 17.43 2.95 16.73
C GLY A 168 16.05 2.34 16.43
N TYR A 169 15.93 1.02 16.35
CA TYR A 169 14.67 0.28 16.20
C TYR A 169 13.52 0.78 17.11
N ASP A 170 13.80 1.15 18.35
CA ASP A 170 12.77 1.66 19.28
C ASP A 170 12.13 2.96 18.80
N HIS A 171 12.91 3.87 18.22
CA HIS A 171 12.43 5.11 17.61
C HIS A 171 11.59 4.80 16.36
N LEU A 172 11.99 3.80 15.58
CA LEU A 172 11.22 3.35 14.42
C LEU A 172 9.88 2.72 14.79
N LEU A 173 9.81 1.98 15.91
CA LEU A 173 8.52 1.49 16.42
C LEU A 173 7.54 2.63 16.69
N LEU A 174 8.01 3.82 17.07
CA LEU A 174 7.15 5.00 17.23
C LEU A 174 6.58 5.46 15.89
N HIS A 175 7.40 5.55 14.83
CA HIS A 175 6.92 5.87 13.48
C HIS A 175 5.94 4.83 12.93
N ILE A 176 6.21 3.54 13.12
CA ILE A 176 5.33 2.45 12.67
C ILE A 176 3.96 2.52 13.36
N LYS A 177 3.95 2.89 14.65
CA LYS A 177 2.73 3.06 15.44
C LYS A 177 2.05 4.42 15.22
N GLY A 178 2.60 5.29 14.37
CA GLY A 178 2.07 6.64 14.16
C GLY A 178 2.13 7.53 15.41
N ILE A 179 3.02 7.24 16.36
CA ILE A 179 3.15 7.97 17.62
C ILE A 179 4.03 9.22 17.38
N PRO A 180 3.54 10.44 17.64
CA PRO A 180 4.35 11.66 17.55
C PRO A 180 5.54 11.66 18.54
N HIS A 181 6.73 12.09 18.10
CA HIS A 181 7.95 12.17 18.93
C HIS A 181 8.98 13.13 18.31
N ASP A 182 9.98 13.54 19.10
CA ASP A 182 11.11 14.37 18.67
C ASP A 182 12.31 13.51 18.20
N TYR A 183 13.14 14.07 17.32
CA TYR A 183 14.34 13.44 16.73
C TYR A 183 15.63 13.66 17.54
#